data_AF-A0A8S1KIX8-F1
#
_entry.id   AF-A0A8S1KIX8-F1
#
_cell.length_a   1.000
_cell.length_b   1.000
_cell.length_c   1.000
_cell.angle_alpha   90.00
_cell.angle_beta   90.00
_cell.angle_gamma   90.00
#
_symmetry.space_group_name_H-M   'P 1'
#
loop_
_entity.id
_entity.type
_entity.pdbx_description
1 polymer ?
#
loop_
_entity_poly.entity_id
_entity_poly.type
_entity_poly.pdbx_seq_one_letter_code
_entity_poly.pdbx_strand_id
1 'polypeptide(L)'
;MITGFLQILLALNLVAIFMLSYNYSISQKEIVYNSNFSQDNLENIYQIEEINNVLFPILNDLQNESDFFIYRYTDTLLCPIYLHQEECEVESCNFQNFPGEDSINTVNLKYVGEKYKGQHGQMVWFRIYEDLGNNTSSKIHAEMMNFIKAIHQSISISIDEQFDYDQVNGPKIDFFLQRVGYYPDRIKNLYFLEQILIKALNFIRPNHELQSSTSLKVQNLQSSYNQMALSKFDPLNKLTEQDLEQYRNDIKLLDSYLDCVHCKKCKFNGKLQIHGLNTAVNLLFYEKEREQIEKNDLVAFFNTFYKISNSVKQLDAMFERITQILYQYIKLASSSFAILSLLSSVVLLLKK
;
A
#
# COMPACT_ATOMS: atom_id res chain seq x y z
N MET A 1 49.16 -9.19 -23.99
CA MET A 1 47.84 -8.54 -24.19
C MET A 1 46.71 -9.37 -23.55
N ILE A 2 46.44 -10.61 -24.02
CA ILE A 2 45.33 -11.46 -23.52
C ILE A 2 45.37 -11.72 -22.00
N THR A 3 46.55 -12.03 -21.44
CA THR A 3 46.71 -12.27 -20.00
C THR A 3 46.41 -11.04 -19.13
N GLY A 4 46.80 -9.84 -19.60
CA GLY A 4 46.49 -8.60 -18.88
C GLY A 4 45.00 -8.27 -18.90
N PHE A 5 44.33 -8.53 -20.04
CA PHE A 5 42.89 -8.35 -20.15
C PHE A 5 42.11 -9.29 -19.21
N LEU A 6 42.50 -10.57 -19.13
CA LEU A 6 41.90 -11.54 -18.20
C LEU A 6 42.09 -11.15 -16.73
N GLN A 7 43.25 -10.61 -16.37
CA GLN A 7 43.52 -10.11 -15.01
C GLN A 7 42.62 -8.93 -14.63
N ILE A 8 42.38 -8.00 -15.57
CA ILE A 8 41.44 -6.87 -15.36
C ILE A 8 40.02 -7.40 -15.14
N LEU A 9 39.55 -8.34 -15.98
CA LEU A 9 38.21 -8.92 -15.82
C LEU A 9 38.04 -9.68 -14.51
N LEU A 10 39.07 -10.40 -14.06
CA LEU A 10 39.08 -11.08 -12.76
C LEU A 10 38.98 -10.08 -11.60
N ALA A 11 39.74 -8.98 -11.66
CA ALA A 11 39.68 -7.93 -10.64
C ALA A 11 38.28 -7.29 -10.59
N LEU A 12 37.68 -6.97 -11.74
CA LEU A 12 36.33 -6.41 -11.81
C LEU A 12 35.28 -7.38 -11.26
N ASN A 13 35.37 -8.67 -11.58
CA ASN A 13 34.45 -9.68 -11.02
C ASN A 13 34.62 -9.82 -9.51
N LEU A 14 35.85 -9.79 -9.00
CA LEU A 14 36.11 -9.87 -7.56
C LEU A 14 35.51 -8.68 -6.81
N VAL A 15 35.66 -7.47 -7.35
CA VAL A 15 35.02 -6.26 -6.80
C VAL A 15 33.50 -6.38 -6.83
N ALA A 16 32.92 -6.86 -7.93
CA ALA A 16 31.48 -7.07 -8.04
C ALA A 16 30.98 -8.09 -7.00
N ILE A 17 31.67 -9.23 -6.82
CA ILE A 17 31.32 -10.23 -5.81
C ILE A 17 31.36 -9.61 -4.41
N PHE A 18 32.39 -8.84 -4.09
CA PHE A 18 32.51 -8.21 -2.78
C PHE A 18 31.37 -7.22 -2.50
N MET A 19 31.11 -6.30 -3.45
CA MET A 19 30.03 -5.31 -3.33
C MET A 19 28.66 -5.96 -3.23
N LEU A 20 28.37 -6.96 -4.08
CA LEU A 20 27.10 -7.67 -4.06
C LEU A 20 26.94 -8.48 -2.78
N SER A 21 27.98 -9.18 -2.32
CA SER A 21 27.94 -9.97 -1.08
C SER A 21 27.72 -9.10 0.14
N TYR A 22 28.35 -7.92 0.19
CA TYR A 22 28.08 -6.93 1.23
C TYR A 22 26.61 -6.48 1.21
N ASN A 23 26.10 -6.08 0.04
CA ASN A 23 24.71 -5.65 -0.11
C ASN A 23 23.67 -6.77 0.13
N TYR A 24 24.03 -8.03 -0.07
CA TYR A 24 23.20 -9.18 0.23
C TYR A 24 23.22 -9.54 1.72
N SER A 25 24.38 -9.43 2.37
CA SER A 25 24.53 -9.69 3.80
C SER A 25 23.75 -8.71 4.68
N ILE A 26 23.37 -7.55 4.13
CA ILE A 26 22.58 -6.55 4.82
C ILE A 26 21.21 -6.52 4.13
N SER A 27 20.15 -6.89 4.85
CA SER A 27 18.80 -6.88 4.30
C SER A 27 18.44 -5.48 3.80
N GLN A 28 17.97 -5.34 2.56
CA GLN A 28 17.61 -4.03 1.99
C GLN A 28 16.49 -3.37 2.79
N LYS A 29 15.57 -4.17 3.34
CA LYS A 29 14.56 -3.71 4.32
C LYS A 29 15.24 -3.14 5.56
N GLU A 30 16.19 -3.88 6.15
CA GLU A 30 16.91 -3.42 7.35
C GLU A 30 17.72 -2.14 7.11
N ILE A 31 18.32 -1.96 5.93
CA ILE A 31 19.03 -0.72 5.58
C ILE A 31 18.07 0.46 5.64
N VAL A 32 16.94 0.35 4.92
CA VAL A 32 15.91 1.39 4.87
C VAL A 32 15.38 1.66 6.28
N TYR A 33 15.16 0.61 7.08
CA TYR A 33 14.50 0.72 8.37
C TYR A 33 15.44 1.31 9.42
N ASN A 34 16.63 0.74 9.60
CA ASN A 34 17.59 1.16 10.62
C ASN A 34 18.20 2.54 10.35
N SER A 35 18.24 2.98 9.09
CA SER A 35 18.80 4.29 8.72
C SER A 35 17.82 5.44 8.90
N ASN A 36 16.50 5.17 8.91
CA ASN A 36 15.48 6.21 8.79
C ASN A 36 14.45 6.22 9.93
N PHE A 37 14.38 5.18 10.77
CA PHE A 37 13.44 5.12 11.88
C PHE A 37 14.17 5.10 13.23
N SER A 38 13.60 5.81 14.21
CA SER A 38 14.02 5.67 15.61
C SER A 38 13.72 4.26 16.11
N GLN A 39 14.42 3.84 17.17
CA GLN A 39 14.23 2.52 17.78
C GLN A 39 12.78 2.26 18.20
N ASP A 40 12.10 3.26 18.80
CA ASP A 40 10.68 3.16 19.17
C ASP A 40 9.76 2.96 17.95
N ASN A 41 10.05 3.66 16.84
CA ASN A 41 9.27 3.51 15.61
C ASN A 41 9.47 2.11 15.00
N LEU A 42 10.69 1.57 15.05
CA LEU A 42 11.01 0.23 14.57
C LEU A 42 10.32 -0.85 15.39
N GLU A 43 10.34 -0.75 16.72
CA GLU A 43 9.64 -1.68 17.61
C GLU A 43 8.13 -1.70 17.29
N ASN A 44 7.53 -0.52 17.10
CA ASN A 44 6.13 -0.42 16.71
C ASN A 44 5.84 -1.03 15.33
N ILE A 45 6.70 -0.79 14.33
CA ILE A 45 6.57 -1.39 12.99
C ILE A 45 6.62 -2.91 13.08
N TYR A 46 7.63 -3.48 13.76
CA TYR A 46 7.76 -4.93 13.90
C TYR A 46 6.60 -5.55 14.66
N GLN A 47 6.08 -4.87 15.68
CA GLN A 47 4.88 -5.32 16.38
C GLN A 47 3.65 -5.33 15.45
N ILE A 48 3.48 -4.31 14.60
CA ILE A 48 2.38 -4.28 13.61
C ILE A 48 2.55 -5.41 12.59
N GLU A 49 3.77 -5.69 12.13
CA GLU A 49 4.04 -6.83 11.23
C GLU A 49 3.68 -8.17 11.87
N GLU A 50 4.04 -8.37 13.15
CA GLU A 50 3.71 -9.59 13.89
C GLU A 50 2.19 -9.78 14.00
N ILE A 51 1.46 -8.72 14.34
CA ILE A 51 0.00 -8.73 14.39
C ILE A 51 -0.57 -9.03 13.00
N ASN A 52 -0.10 -8.33 11.98
CA ASN A 52 -0.56 -8.53 10.61
C ASN A 52 -0.30 -9.98 10.13
N ASN A 53 0.81 -10.60 10.57
CA ASN A 53 1.10 -12.00 10.25
C ASN A 53 0.04 -12.97 10.78
N VAL A 54 -0.55 -12.68 11.93
CA VAL A 54 -1.61 -13.48 12.55
C VAL A 54 -2.98 -13.16 11.94
N LEU A 55 -3.27 -11.88 11.69
CA LEU A 55 -4.58 -11.43 11.21
C LEU A 55 -4.80 -11.66 9.71
N PHE A 56 -3.75 -11.53 8.89
CA PHE A 56 -3.86 -11.55 7.43
C PHE A 56 -4.53 -12.82 6.87
N PRO A 57 -4.21 -14.06 7.32
CA PRO A 57 -4.90 -15.25 6.83
C PRO A 57 -6.41 -15.21 7.07
N ILE A 58 -6.84 -14.72 8.24
CA ILE A 58 -8.25 -14.59 8.60
C ILE A 58 -8.92 -13.49 7.76
N LEU A 59 -8.26 -12.35 7.57
CA LEU A 59 -8.72 -11.27 6.69
C LEU A 59 -8.88 -11.75 5.24
N ASN A 60 -7.89 -12.49 4.72
CA ASN A 60 -7.94 -13.07 3.39
C ASN A 60 -9.10 -14.07 3.23
N ASP A 61 -9.38 -14.86 4.26
CA ASP A 61 -10.53 -15.78 4.27
C ASP A 61 -11.86 -15.04 4.36
N LEU A 62 -11.91 -13.88 5.03
CA LEU A 62 -13.09 -13.01 5.10
C LEU A 62 -13.42 -12.39 3.75
N GLN A 63 -12.42 -12.03 2.94
CA GLN A 63 -12.65 -11.50 1.59
C GLN A 63 -13.40 -12.47 0.67
N ASN A 64 -13.39 -13.76 1.01
CA ASN A 64 -14.07 -14.81 0.25
C ASN A 64 -15.51 -15.08 0.76
N GLU A 65 -15.95 -14.38 1.80
CA GLU A 65 -17.33 -14.48 2.31
C GLU A 65 -18.29 -13.65 1.48
N SER A 66 -19.44 -14.25 1.13
CA SER A 66 -20.46 -13.61 0.29
C SER A 66 -21.03 -12.32 0.88
N ASP A 67 -21.03 -12.19 2.22
CA ASP A 67 -21.44 -10.98 2.92
C ASP A 67 -20.57 -9.77 2.60
N PHE A 68 -19.33 -10.00 2.16
CA PHE A 68 -18.36 -8.96 1.84
C PHE A 68 -18.08 -8.81 0.34
N PHE A 69 -18.89 -9.42 -0.54
CA PHE A 69 -18.72 -9.30 -1.99
C PHE A 69 -19.36 -8.04 -2.57
N ILE A 70 -20.44 -7.56 -1.99
CA ILE A 70 -21.23 -6.48 -2.60
C ILE A 70 -20.96 -5.18 -1.87
N TYR A 71 -20.35 -4.25 -2.60
CA TYR A 71 -20.15 -2.88 -2.14
C TYR A 71 -20.96 -1.92 -3.00
N ARG A 72 -21.58 -0.93 -2.34
CA ARG A 72 -22.34 0.14 -2.98
C ARG A 72 -21.69 1.48 -2.72
N TYR A 73 -21.54 2.27 -3.77
CA TYR A 73 -21.03 3.64 -3.69
C TYR A 73 -21.78 4.57 -4.65
N THR A 74 -21.80 5.85 -4.33
CA THR A 74 -22.38 6.89 -5.18
C THR A 74 -21.30 7.46 -6.11
N ASP A 75 -21.60 7.52 -7.40
CA ASP A 75 -20.84 8.27 -8.40
C ASP A 75 -21.69 9.47 -8.80
N THR A 76 -21.28 10.66 -8.36
CA THR A 76 -22.02 11.91 -8.61
C THR A 76 -21.80 12.44 -10.02
N LEU A 77 -20.84 11.86 -10.77
CA LEU A 77 -20.40 12.33 -12.09
C LEU A 77 -19.94 13.80 -12.12
N LEU A 78 -19.80 14.43 -10.94
CA LEU A 78 -19.37 15.80 -10.76
C LEU A 78 -17.90 15.79 -10.33
N CYS A 79 -17.01 16.08 -11.27
CA CYS A 79 -15.61 16.35 -10.97
C CYS A 79 -15.43 17.84 -10.61
N PRO A 80 -15.04 18.17 -9.35
CA PRO A 80 -14.82 19.55 -8.95
C PRO A 80 -13.49 20.13 -9.46
N ILE A 81 -12.63 19.32 -10.09
CA ILE A 81 -11.34 19.77 -10.63
C ILE A 81 -11.58 20.47 -11.97
N TYR A 82 -11.31 21.77 -12.01
CA TYR A 82 -11.23 22.55 -13.25
C TYR A 82 -9.77 22.62 -13.69
N LEU A 83 -9.46 22.18 -14.91
CA LEU A 83 -8.13 22.35 -15.50
C LEU A 83 -8.17 23.35 -16.66
N HIS A 84 -7.23 24.29 -16.68
CA HIS A 84 -6.98 25.11 -17.85
C HIS A 84 -6.27 24.24 -18.91
N GLN A 85 -6.68 24.34 -20.18
CA GLN A 85 -6.16 23.52 -21.28
C GLN A 85 -4.62 23.58 -21.44
N GLU A 86 -3.98 24.66 -20.97
CA GLU A 86 -2.53 24.86 -21.03
C GLU A 86 -1.74 24.02 -20.00
N GLU A 87 -2.40 23.51 -18.95
CA GLU A 87 -1.77 22.63 -17.94
C GLU A 87 -1.86 21.13 -18.33
N CYS A 88 -2.50 20.81 -19.45
CA CYS A 88 -2.84 19.45 -19.86
C CYS A 88 -2.22 19.09 -21.22
N GLU A 89 -0.93 18.75 -21.24
CA GLU A 89 -0.23 18.33 -22.46
C GLU A 89 -0.46 16.83 -22.82
N VAL A 90 -1.31 16.09 -22.09
CA VAL A 90 -1.53 14.65 -22.29
C VAL A 90 -3.02 14.33 -22.43
N GLU A 91 -3.40 13.52 -23.43
CA GLU A 91 -4.78 13.01 -23.66
C GLU A 91 -5.41 12.33 -22.43
N SER A 92 -4.60 11.88 -21.46
CA SER A 92 -5.03 11.23 -20.22
C SER A 92 -5.62 12.18 -19.17
N CYS A 93 -5.59 13.50 -19.40
CA CYS A 93 -6.10 14.53 -18.50
C CYS A 93 -7.52 15.02 -18.82
N ASN A 94 -8.29 14.32 -19.67
CA ASN A 94 -9.62 14.79 -20.05
C ASN A 94 -10.68 14.56 -18.94
N PHE A 95 -10.62 15.32 -17.84
CA PHE A 95 -11.58 15.32 -16.73
C PHE A 95 -12.88 16.00 -17.14
N GLN A 96 -13.70 15.32 -17.94
CA GLN A 96 -15.01 15.83 -18.32
C GLN A 96 -16.08 15.37 -17.33
N ASN A 97 -16.89 16.33 -16.88
CA ASN A 97 -18.17 16.03 -16.27
C ASN A 97 -19.03 15.34 -17.33
N PHE A 98 -19.50 14.13 -17.03
CA PHE A 98 -20.44 13.45 -17.90
C PHE A 98 -21.85 13.96 -17.57
N PRO A 99 -22.65 14.40 -18.55
CA PRO A 99 -24.04 14.77 -18.28
C PRO A 99 -24.80 13.54 -17.74
N GLY A 100 -25.35 13.65 -16.52
CA GLY A 100 -26.07 12.57 -15.85
C GLY A 100 -26.51 12.96 -14.43
N GLU A 101 -27.42 12.15 -13.86
CA GLU A 101 -27.78 12.22 -12.44
C GLU A 101 -26.89 11.28 -11.61
N ASP A 102 -26.78 11.53 -10.30
CA ASP A 102 -26.09 10.67 -9.35
C ASP A 102 -26.49 9.20 -9.54
N SER A 103 -25.50 8.31 -9.58
CA SER A 103 -25.73 6.88 -9.76
C SER A 103 -25.23 6.07 -8.58
N ILE A 104 -26.10 5.24 -8.01
CA ILE A 104 -25.70 4.24 -7.01
C ILE A 104 -25.16 3.03 -7.77
N ASN A 105 -23.85 2.81 -7.67
CA ASN A 105 -23.17 1.71 -8.31
C ASN A 105 -23.07 0.54 -7.34
N THR A 106 -23.54 -0.64 -7.75
CA THR A 106 -23.40 -1.89 -7.00
C THR A 106 -22.36 -2.75 -7.70
N VAL A 107 -21.29 -3.12 -6.98
CA VAL A 107 -20.15 -3.82 -7.56
C VAL A 107 -19.86 -5.08 -6.76
N ASN A 108 -19.53 -6.14 -7.49
CA ASN A 108 -19.03 -7.38 -6.90
C ASN A 108 -17.49 -7.33 -6.81
N LEU A 109 -16.98 -7.21 -5.59
CA LEU A 109 -15.57 -7.08 -5.23
C LEU A 109 -14.70 -8.23 -5.75
N LYS A 110 -15.28 -9.44 -5.93
CA LYS A 110 -14.57 -10.61 -6.47
C LYS A 110 -13.94 -10.35 -7.85
N TYR A 111 -14.47 -9.41 -8.62
CA TYR A 111 -14.02 -9.11 -9.98
C TYR A 111 -13.25 -7.79 -10.11
N VAL A 112 -13.03 -7.08 -8.99
CA VAL A 112 -12.47 -5.72 -8.99
C VAL A 112 -11.24 -5.63 -8.11
N GLY A 113 -10.17 -6.29 -8.55
CA GLY A 113 -8.83 -6.14 -7.98
C GLY A 113 -8.12 -4.85 -8.41
N GLU A 114 -7.12 -4.46 -7.63
CA GLU A 114 -6.15 -3.42 -7.98
C GLU A 114 -5.05 -4.01 -8.83
N LYS A 115 -4.88 -3.50 -10.04
CA LYS A 115 -3.95 -4.04 -11.03
C LYS A 115 -3.50 -2.91 -11.94
N TYR A 116 -2.21 -2.80 -12.23
CA TYR A 116 -1.76 -1.80 -13.22
C TYR A 116 -2.12 -2.27 -14.63
N LYS A 117 -2.77 -1.39 -15.38
CA LYS A 117 -3.31 -1.58 -16.74
C LYS A 117 -3.06 -0.35 -17.62
N GLY A 118 -2.12 0.52 -17.26
CA GLY A 118 -1.84 1.77 -17.98
C GLY A 118 -2.64 2.98 -17.50
N GLN A 119 -3.30 2.88 -16.35
CA GLN A 119 -4.01 4.01 -15.77
C GLN A 119 -3.06 5.13 -15.30
N HIS A 120 -3.55 6.36 -15.37
CA HIS A 120 -2.92 7.57 -14.86
C HIS A 120 -3.86 8.25 -13.87
N GLY A 121 -3.32 8.77 -12.76
CA GLY A 121 -4.08 9.40 -11.67
C GLY A 121 -3.31 10.54 -10.99
N GLN A 122 -2.17 10.94 -11.56
CA GLN A 122 -1.23 11.90 -10.97
C GLN A 122 -1.90 13.25 -10.70
N MET A 123 -2.74 13.73 -11.63
CA MET A 123 -3.44 15.01 -11.48
C MET A 123 -4.48 15.00 -10.35
N VAL A 124 -5.21 13.89 -10.18
CA VAL A 124 -6.17 13.75 -9.08
C VAL A 124 -5.43 13.75 -7.75
N TRP A 125 -4.34 12.99 -7.64
CA TRP A 125 -3.50 13.00 -6.44
C TRP A 125 -2.89 14.38 -6.18
N PHE A 126 -2.43 15.08 -7.22
CA PHE A 126 -1.89 16.43 -7.10
C PHE A 126 -2.91 17.38 -6.48
N ARG A 127 -4.14 17.42 -7.01
CA ARG A 127 -5.22 18.27 -6.47
C ARG A 127 -5.64 17.86 -5.06
N ILE A 128 -5.72 16.56 -4.77
CA ILE A 128 -5.96 16.07 -3.40
C ILE A 128 -4.91 16.64 -2.43
N TYR A 129 -3.62 16.56 -2.77
CA TYR A 129 -2.56 17.04 -1.88
C TYR A 129 -2.46 18.56 -1.81
N GLU A 130 -2.75 19.27 -2.90
CA GLU A 130 -2.75 20.73 -2.94
C GLU A 130 -3.91 21.30 -2.12
N ASP A 131 -5.14 20.87 -2.41
CA ASP A 131 -6.34 21.48 -1.84
C ASP A 131 -6.58 21.05 -0.39
N LEU A 132 -6.33 19.76 -0.07
CA LEU A 132 -6.39 19.32 1.34
C LEU A 132 -5.13 19.74 2.09
N GLY A 133 -3.94 19.58 1.51
CA GLY A 133 -2.68 19.83 2.23
C GLY A 133 -2.46 21.29 2.62
N ASN A 134 -3.12 22.24 1.96
CA ASN A 134 -3.06 23.66 2.32
C ASN A 134 -4.02 24.04 3.48
N ASN A 135 -4.92 23.15 3.91
CA ASN A 135 -5.93 23.42 4.92
C ASN A 135 -5.46 23.04 6.35
N THR A 136 -4.40 23.70 6.85
CA THR A 136 -3.70 23.24 8.06
C THR A 136 -4.15 23.93 9.36
N SER A 137 -5.36 23.64 9.86
CA SER A 137 -5.81 24.22 11.14
C SER A 137 -6.02 23.24 12.30
N SER A 138 -6.16 21.92 12.06
CA SER A 138 -6.53 20.96 13.11
C SER A 138 -5.57 19.76 13.23
N LYS A 139 -5.54 19.12 14.40
CA LYS A 139 -4.64 17.96 14.67
C LYS A 139 -5.02 16.76 13.80
N ILE A 140 -6.32 16.49 13.70
CA ILE A 140 -6.82 15.36 12.90
C ILE A 140 -6.58 15.55 11.41
N HIS A 141 -6.55 16.79 10.91
CA HIS A 141 -6.29 17.05 9.50
C HIS A 141 -4.89 16.57 9.10
N ALA A 142 -3.88 16.84 9.94
CA ALA A 142 -2.52 16.33 9.70
C ALA A 142 -2.49 14.79 9.65
N GLU A 143 -3.24 14.12 10.52
CA GLU A 143 -3.34 12.66 10.53
C GLU A 143 -4.14 12.12 9.35
N MET A 144 -5.17 12.84 8.91
CA MET A 144 -5.89 12.54 7.68
C MET A 144 -4.96 12.57 6.47
N MET A 145 -4.08 13.57 6.38
CA MET A 145 -3.07 13.60 5.31
C MET A 145 -2.14 12.39 5.37
N ASN A 146 -1.81 11.88 6.56
CA ASN A 146 -1.04 10.64 6.70
C ASN A 146 -1.85 9.42 6.21
N PHE A 147 -3.17 9.35 6.49
CA PHE A 147 -4.04 8.29 5.97
C PHE A 147 -4.16 8.32 4.45
N ILE A 148 -4.33 9.50 3.85
CA ILE A 148 -4.39 9.66 2.40
C ILE A 148 -3.07 9.20 1.76
N LYS A 149 -1.93 9.61 2.32
CA LYS A 149 -0.62 9.13 1.89
C LYS A 149 -0.55 7.60 2.01
N ALA A 150 -0.97 7.02 3.12
CA ALA A 150 -0.96 5.58 3.33
C ALA A 150 -1.78 4.82 2.27
N ILE A 151 -2.98 5.30 1.94
CA ILE A 151 -3.83 4.71 0.89
C ILE A 151 -3.15 4.82 -0.49
N HIS A 152 -2.57 5.98 -0.81
CA HIS A 152 -1.79 6.13 -2.04
C HIS A 152 -0.62 5.14 -2.12
N GLN A 153 0.05 4.88 -0.99
CA GLN A 153 1.14 3.91 -0.93
C GLN A 153 0.65 2.47 -1.06
N SER A 154 -0.43 2.12 -0.38
CA SER A 154 -1.08 0.82 -0.52
C SER A 154 -1.43 0.54 -1.98
N ILE A 155 -2.08 1.49 -2.66
CA ILE A 155 -2.40 1.38 -4.09
C ILE A 155 -1.12 1.20 -4.92
N SER A 156 -0.08 2.00 -4.66
CA SER A 156 1.20 1.92 -5.40
C SER A 156 1.85 0.53 -5.26
N ILE A 157 1.94 0.01 -4.04
CA ILE A 157 2.48 -1.34 -3.77
C ILE A 157 1.65 -2.39 -4.50
N SER A 158 0.33 -2.32 -4.38
CA SER A 158 -0.62 -3.28 -4.97
C SER A 158 -0.54 -3.32 -6.50
N ILE A 159 -0.46 -2.16 -7.17
CA ILE A 159 -0.32 -2.10 -8.64
C ILE A 159 1.08 -2.47 -9.14
N ASP A 160 2.12 -2.24 -8.34
CA ASP A 160 3.48 -2.67 -8.65
C ASP A 160 3.64 -4.19 -8.47
N GLU A 161 2.96 -4.79 -7.49
CA GLU A 161 2.87 -6.24 -7.31
C GLU A 161 2.06 -6.88 -8.45
N GLN A 162 0.90 -6.30 -8.77
CA GLN A 162 -0.02 -6.77 -9.80
C GLN A 162 0.15 -5.96 -11.09
N PHE A 163 1.36 -5.88 -11.62
CA PHE A 163 1.57 -5.16 -12.89
C PHE A 163 1.13 -6.02 -14.08
N ASP A 164 0.38 -5.42 -15.02
CA ASP A 164 -0.07 -6.07 -16.27
C ASP A 164 -0.39 -5.02 -17.33
N TYR A 165 0.66 -4.57 -17.99
CA TYR A 165 0.59 -3.56 -19.04
C TYR A 165 1.66 -3.81 -20.08
N ASP A 166 1.34 -3.51 -21.35
CA ASP A 166 2.28 -3.63 -22.48
C ASP A 166 3.01 -4.99 -22.55
N GLN A 167 2.23 -6.08 -22.54
CA GLN A 167 2.71 -7.49 -22.57
C GLN A 167 3.55 -7.94 -21.34
N VAL A 168 3.78 -7.04 -20.40
CA VAL A 168 4.57 -7.30 -19.20
C VAL A 168 3.63 -7.60 -18.02
N ASN A 169 3.87 -8.74 -17.36
CA ASN A 169 3.04 -9.24 -16.27
C ASN A 169 3.87 -9.59 -15.03
N GLY A 170 3.31 -9.34 -13.85
CA GLY A 170 3.90 -9.70 -12.56
C GLY A 170 4.70 -8.56 -11.90
N PRO A 171 5.30 -8.81 -10.71
CA PRO A 171 5.85 -7.76 -9.86
C PRO A 171 6.91 -6.87 -10.54
N LYS A 172 6.82 -5.56 -10.30
CA LYS A 172 7.74 -4.52 -10.81
C LYS A 172 8.52 -3.82 -9.70
N ILE A 173 9.66 -4.41 -9.37
CA ILE A 173 10.56 -3.93 -8.31
C ILE A 173 11.09 -2.52 -8.59
N ASP A 174 11.47 -2.19 -9.82
CA ASP A 174 11.98 -0.86 -10.14
C ASP A 174 10.94 0.23 -9.88
N PHE A 175 9.67 -0.05 -10.19
CA PHE A 175 8.56 0.87 -9.95
C PHE A 175 8.29 0.98 -8.46
N PHE A 176 8.26 -0.15 -7.76
CA PHE A 176 8.13 -0.20 -6.31
C PHE A 176 9.22 0.64 -5.61
N LEU A 177 10.48 0.53 -6.03
CA LEU A 177 11.59 1.29 -5.46
C LEU A 177 11.41 2.79 -5.69
N GLN A 178 11.08 3.19 -6.93
CA GLN A 178 10.86 4.59 -7.31
C GLN A 178 9.59 5.22 -6.72
N ARG A 179 8.62 4.40 -6.28
CA ARG A 179 7.35 4.89 -5.72
C ARG A 179 7.27 4.73 -4.20
N VAL A 180 7.96 3.77 -3.61
CA VAL A 180 7.77 3.41 -2.20
C VAL A 180 9.08 3.04 -1.52
N GLY A 181 9.82 2.06 -2.06
CA GLY A 181 10.95 1.43 -1.37
C GLY A 181 12.06 2.40 -0.96
N TYR A 182 12.32 3.46 -1.74
CA TYR A 182 13.30 4.50 -1.41
C TYR A 182 12.76 5.65 -0.55
N TYR A 183 11.51 5.59 -0.09
CA TYR A 183 10.83 6.68 0.61
C TYR A 183 10.33 6.19 1.98
N PRO A 184 11.15 6.24 3.04
CA PRO A 184 10.80 5.74 4.37
C PRO A 184 9.50 6.33 4.94
N ASP A 185 9.23 7.62 4.72
CA ASP A 185 7.99 8.26 5.18
C ASP A 185 6.74 7.62 4.55
N ARG A 186 6.84 7.16 3.30
CA ARG A 186 5.75 6.47 2.59
C ARG A 186 5.46 5.12 3.26
N ILE A 187 6.52 4.40 3.65
CA ILE A 187 6.43 3.13 4.39
C ILE A 187 5.82 3.37 5.79
N LYS A 188 6.28 4.40 6.50
CA LYS A 188 5.76 4.75 7.84
C LYS A 188 4.25 5.02 7.81
N ASN A 189 3.77 5.77 6.82
CA ASN A 189 2.35 6.07 6.68
C ASN A 189 1.51 4.80 6.46
N LEU A 190 2.02 3.82 5.70
CA LEU A 190 1.33 2.54 5.51
C LEU A 190 1.10 1.82 6.85
N TYR A 191 2.15 1.67 7.67
CA TYR A 191 2.02 1.07 9.01
C TYR A 191 1.12 1.88 9.94
N PHE A 192 1.15 3.21 9.81
CA PHE A 192 0.27 4.08 10.59
C PHE A 192 -1.21 3.79 10.31
N LEU A 193 -1.60 3.66 9.04
CA LEU A 193 -2.98 3.30 8.68
C LEU A 193 -3.33 1.87 9.08
N GLU A 194 -2.42 0.91 8.92
CA GLU A 194 -2.61 -0.47 9.38
C GLU A 194 -2.91 -0.50 10.88
N GLN A 195 -2.18 0.31 11.68
CA GLN A 195 -2.41 0.44 13.12
C GLN A 195 -3.81 0.97 13.45
N ILE A 196 -4.31 1.96 12.70
CA ILE A 196 -5.68 2.49 12.86
C ILE A 196 -6.74 1.43 12.59
N LEU A 197 -6.58 0.65 11.51
CA LEU A 197 -7.52 -0.40 11.12
C LEU A 197 -7.54 -1.54 12.14
N ILE A 198 -6.37 -1.99 12.58
CA ILE A 198 -6.21 -2.97 13.67
C ILE A 198 -6.92 -2.48 14.95
N LYS A 199 -6.84 -1.19 15.28
CA LYS A 199 -7.49 -0.64 16.47
C LYS A 199 -9.00 -0.53 16.34
N ALA A 200 -9.49 -0.08 15.18
CA ALA A 200 -10.91 0.02 14.91
C ALA A 200 -11.63 -1.33 15.01
N LEU A 201 -10.94 -2.44 14.70
CA LEU A 201 -11.44 -3.81 14.85
C LEU A 201 -12.04 -4.10 16.25
N ASN A 202 -11.50 -3.52 17.33
CA ASN A 202 -12.00 -3.72 18.69
C ASN A 202 -13.41 -3.17 18.93
N PHE A 203 -13.84 -2.23 18.10
CA PHE A 203 -15.11 -1.55 18.26
C PHE A 203 -16.21 -2.12 17.36
N ILE A 204 -15.86 -3.05 16.47
CA ILE A 204 -16.84 -3.76 15.64
C ILE A 204 -17.71 -4.64 16.51
N ARG A 205 -19.02 -4.46 16.38
CA ARG A 205 -20.02 -5.26 17.09
C ARG A 205 -20.66 -6.29 16.15
N PRO A 206 -21.23 -7.38 16.69
CA PRO A 206 -21.98 -8.33 15.90
C PRO A 206 -23.12 -7.64 15.15
N ASN A 207 -23.07 -7.65 13.82
CA ASN A 207 -24.14 -7.13 12.98
C ASN A 207 -25.06 -8.30 12.58
N HIS A 208 -26.36 -8.15 12.85
CA HIS A 208 -27.37 -9.19 12.61
C HIS A 208 -27.58 -9.53 11.12
N GLU A 209 -27.12 -8.68 10.19
CA GLU A 209 -27.20 -8.90 8.74
C GLU A 209 -26.06 -9.78 8.19
N LEU A 210 -25.06 -10.11 9.01
CA LEU A 210 -24.00 -11.06 8.65
C LEU A 210 -24.45 -12.49 8.92
N GLN A 211 -24.03 -13.41 8.05
CA GLN A 211 -24.21 -14.84 8.28
C GLN A 211 -23.42 -15.27 9.52
N SER A 212 -23.89 -16.32 10.20
CA SER A 212 -23.25 -16.80 11.43
C SER A 212 -21.80 -17.26 11.19
N SER A 213 -21.50 -17.83 10.02
CA SER A 213 -20.13 -18.19 9.60
C SER A 213 -19.22 -16.98 9.48
N THR A 214 -19.66 -15.92 8.79
CA THR A 214 -18.95 -14.65 8.64
C THR A 214 -18.73 -14.01 10.00
N SER A 215 -19.76 -13.97 10.85
CA SER A 215 -19.71 -13.42 12.20
C SER A 215 -18.67 -14.14 13.08
N LEU A 216 -18.59 -15.47 12.99
CA LEU A 216 -17.59 -16.27 13.70
C LEU A 216 -16.16 -15.90 13.25
N LYS A 217 -15.94 -15.73 11.94
CA LYS A 217 -14.63 -15.31 11.42
C LYS A 217 -14.23 -13.92 11.89
N VAL A 218 -15.17 -12.97 11.95
CA VAL A 218 -14.93 -11.64 12.54
C VAL A 218 -14.59 -11.73 14.03
N GLN A 219 -15.30 -12.56 14.80
CA GLN A 219 -15.00 -12.79 16.21
C GLN A 219 -13.63 -13.46 16.42
N ASN A 220 -13.26 -14.39 15.54
CA ASN A 220 -11.94 -15.02 15.56
C ASN A 220 -10.84 -13.99 15.29
N LEU A 221 -11.03 -13.12 14.29
CA LEU A 221 -10.12 -12.01 13.99
C LEU A 221 -9.91 -11.09 15.20
N GLN A 222 -11.00 -10.69 15.87
CA GLN A 222 -10.96 -9.88 17.09
C GLN A 222 -10.24 -10.61 18.23
N SER A 223 -10.53 -11.90 18.42
CA SER A 223 -9.93 -12.71 19.47
C SER A 223 -8.43 -12.90 19.26
N SER A 224 -7.98 -13.16 18.03
CA SER A 224 -6.57 -13.23 17.66
C SER A 224 -5.85 -11.92 17.95
N TYR A 225 -6.44 -10.78 17.59
CA TYR A 225 -5.84 -9.48 17.90
C TYR A 225 -5.76 -9.21 19.42
N ASN A 226 -6.81 -9.52 20.18
CA ASN A 226 -6.84 -9.28 21.63
C ASN A 226 -5.75 -10.03 22.41
N GLN A 227 -5.24 -11.14 21.87
CA GLN A 227 -4.12 -11.90 22.47
C GLN A 227 -2.76 -11.21 22.29
N MET A 228 -2.65 -10.24 21.37
CA MET A 228 -1.42 -9.54 21.00
C MET A 228 -1.66 -8.03 20.81
N ALA A 229 -2.56 -7.48 21.64
CA ALA A 229 -3.00 -6.10 21.49
C ALA A 229 -1.83 -5.11 21.61
N LEU A 230 -1.80 -4.13 20.69
CA LEU A 230 -0.81 -3.05 20.71
C LEU A 230 -0.87 -2.29 22.05
N SER A 231 0.22 -2.32 22.80
CA SER A 231 0.34 -1.75 24.15
C SER A 231 0.43 -0.22 24.15
N LYS A 232 0.98 0.38 23.09
CA LYS A 232 1.10 1.82 22.89
C LYS A 232 0.23 2.24 21.71
N PHE A 233 -0.87 2.92 21.97
CA PHE A 233 -1.64 3.59 20.93
C PHE A 233 -2.20 4.89 21.48
N ASP A 234 -1.60 5.99 21.05
CA ASP A 234 -2.09 7.33 21.31
C ASP A 234 -1.69 8.33 20.20
N PRO A 235 -1.93 8.06 18.90
CA PRO A 235 -1.79 9.14 17.91
C PRO A 235 -2.93 10.16 18.04
N LEU A 236 -4.10 9.73 18.50
CA LEU A 236 -5.35 10.47 18.36
C LEU A 236 -6.07 10.74 19.70
N ASN A 237 -5.48 10.56 20.88
CA ASN A 237 -6.20 10.96 22.09
C ASN A 237 -6.44 12.48 22.07
N LYS A 238 -7.65 12.83 22.50
CA LYS A 238 -8.18 14.20 22.63
C LYS A 238 -8.45 14.91 21.29
N LEU A 239 -9.19 14.27 20.39
CA LEU A 239 -9.86 15.00 19.30
C LEU A 239 -11.04 15.80 19.86
N THR A 240 -11.19 17.03 19.38
CA THR A 240 -12.34 17.89 19.67
C THR A 240 -13.47 17.65 18.67
N GLU A 241 -14.68 18.13 18.96
CA GLU A 241 -15.78 18.13 17.97
C GLU A 241 -15.42 18.91 16.70
N GLN A 242 -14.61 19.97 16.83
CA GLN A 242 -14.12 20.75 15.69
C GLN A 242 -13.15 19.95 14.82
N ASP A 243 -12.24 19.18 15.44
CA ASP A 243 -11.37 18.25 14.72
C ASP A 243 -12.23 17.29 13.89
N LEU A 244 -13.18 16.62 14.56
CA LEU A 244 -14.09 15.67 13.96
C LEU A 244 -14.96 16.25 12.83
N GLU A 245 -15.41 17.50 12.96
CA GLU A 245 -16.09 18.22 11.89
C GLU A 245 -15.18 18.50 10.69
N GLN A 246 -13.95 18.95 10.94
CA GLN A 246 -12.94 19.16 9.88
C GLN A 246 -12.67 17.85 9.12
N TYR A 247 -12.47 16.74 9.84
CA TYR A 247 -12.27 15.42 9.25
C TYR A 247 -13.43 15.03 8.33
N ARG A 248 -14.69 15.23 8.76
CA ARG A 248 -15.86 14.94 7.91
C ARG A 248 -15.88 15.79 6.64
N ASN A 249 -15.49 17.07 6.72
CA ASN A 249 -15.42 17.94 5.55
C ASN A 249 -14.31 17.51 4.60
N ASP A 250 -13.13 17.17 5.13
CA ASP A 250 -12.01 16.69 4.36
C ASP A 250 -12.34 15.36 3.65
N ILE A 251 -13.04 14.43 4.30
CA ILE A 251 -13.48 13.15 3.70
C ILE A 251 -14.47 13.40 2.56
N LYS A 252 -15.43 14.32 2.73
CA LYS A 252 -16.37 14.68 1.65
C LYS A 252 -15.63 15.28 0.45
N LEU A 253 -14.67 16.17 0.70
CA LEU A 253 -13.87 16.78 -0.36
C LEU A 253 -13.03 15.71 -1.08
N LEU A 254 -12.37 14.83 -0.33
CA LEU A 254 -11.62 13.70 -0.88
C LEU A 254 -12.49 12.78 -1.74
N ASP A 255 -13.69 12.40 -1.27
CA ASP A 255 -14.61 11.57 -2.03
C ASP A 255 -15.04 12.24 -3.35
N SER A 256 -15.26 13.56 -3.34
CA SER A 256 -15.59 14.32 -4.56
C SER A 256 -14.43 14.34 -5.58
N TYR A 257 -13.17 14.38 -5.13
CA TYR A 257 -12.03 14.26 -6.04
C TYR A 257 -11.92 12.87 -6.68
N LEU A 258 -12.40 11.83 -6.01
CA LEU A 258 -12.43 10.49 -6.60
C LEU A 258 -13.42 10.39 -7.76
N ASP A 259 -14.44 11.26 -7.83
CA ASP A 259 -15.35 11.31 -8.97
C ASP A 259 -14.66 11.78 -10.26
N CYS A 260 -13.52 12.46 -10.15
CA CYS A 260 -12.63 12.79 -11.28
C CYS A 260 -11.83 11.59 -11.83
N VAL A 261 -11.81 10.44 -11.16
CA VAL A 261 -11.00 9.30 -11.61
C VAL A 261 -11.69 8.53 -12.75
N HIS A 262 -11.16 8.62 -13.97
CA HIS A 262 -11.72 7.95 -15.15
C HIS A 262 -11.66 6.42 -15.11
N CYS A 263 -10.56 5.87 -14.57
CA CYS A 263 -10.40 4.44 -14.45
C CYS A 263 -11.46 3.91 -13.47
N LYS A 264 -12.51 3.25 -13.98
CA LYS A 264 -13.64 2.76 -13.17
C LYS A 264 -13.19 1.87 -12.00
N LYS A 265 -12.26 0.94 -12.24
CA LYS A 265 -11.69 0.10 -11.17
C LYS A 265 -10.90 0.91 -10.15
N CYS A 266 -10.22 1.97 -10.58
CA CYS A 266 -9.42 2.83 -9.71
C CYS A 266 -10.33 3.73 -8.86
N LYS A 267 -11.34 4.36 -9.46
CA LYS A 267 -12.39 5.13 -8.76
C LYS A 267 -13.04 4.27 -7.69
N PHE A 268 -13.47 3.08 -8.07
CA PHE A 268 -14.08 2.11 -7.16
C PHE A 268 -13.17 1.77 -5.97
N ASN A 269 -11.93 1.35 -6.23
CA ASN A 269 -11.00 0.96 -5.18
C ASN A 269 -10.60 2.15 -4.29
N GLY A 270 -10.55 3.36 -4.86
CA GLY A 270 -10.37 4.60 -4.11
C GLY A 270 -11.53 4.84 -3.15
N LYS A 271 -12.78 4.87 -3.66
CA LYS A 271 -13.97 5.13 -2.84
C LYS A 271 -14.16 4.07 -1.75
N LEU A 272 -13.90 2.80 -2.07
CA LEU A 272 -13.91 1.71 -1.09
C LEU A 272 -12.93 1.96 0.06
N GLN A 273 -11.68 2.34 -0.25
CA GLN A 273 -10.65 2.58 0.77
C GLN A 273 -10.91 3.82 1.61
N ILE A 274 -11.43 4.90 1.00
CA ILE A 274 -11.82 6.11 1.75
C ILE A 274 -13.03 5.81 2.66
N HIS A 275 -14.02 5.07 2.16
CA HIS A 275 -15.15 4.64 2.96
C HIS A 275 -14.69 3.78 4.14
N GLY A 276 -13.86 2.75 3.91
CA GLY A 276 -13.37 1.90 5.00
C GLY A 276 -12.52 2.64 6.03
N LEU A 277 -11.71 3.62 5.59
CA LEU A 277 -11.02 4.55 6.50
C LEU A 277 -12.02 5.36 7.33
N ASN A 278 -13.05 5.91 6.69
CA ASN A 278 -14.10 6.66 7.38
C ASN A 278 -14.83 5.81 8.43
N THR A 279 -15.18 4.57 8.08
CA THR A 279 -15.76 3.61 9.04
C THR A 279 -14.80 3.34 10.21
N ALA A 280 -13.50 3.21 9.96
CA ALA A 280 -12.51 2.98 11.01
C ALA A 280 -12.41 4.17 11.98
N VAL A 281 -12.39 5.40 11.46
CA VAL A 281 -12.39 6.61 12.28
C VAL A 281 -13.71 6.74 13.04
N ASN A 282 -14.84 6.45 12.40
CA ASN A 282 -16.16 6.46 13.05
C ASN A 282 -16.22 5.51 14.25
N LEU A 283 -15.74 4.28 14.06
CA LEU A 283 -15.59 3.28 15.11
C LEU A 283 -14.73 3.75 16.29
N LEU A 284 -13.63 4.43 16.00
CA LEU A 284 -12.69 4.89 17.03
C LEU A 284 -13.25 6.06 17.85
N PHE A 285 -13.90 7.05 17.20
CA PHE A 285 -14.21 8.34 17.85
C PHE A 285 -15.69 8.62 18.08
N TYR A 286 -16.61 7.91 17.43
CA TYR A 286 -18.04 8.15 17.54
C TYR A 286 -18.75 6.97 18.18
N GLU A 287 -18.79 6.95 19.52
CA GLU A 287 -19.32 5.81 20.27
C GLU A 287 -20.77 5.45 19.91
N LYS A 288 -21.59 6.48 19.62
CA LYS A 288 -22.98 6.30 19.20
C LYS A 288 -23.12 5.58 17.85
N GLU A 289 -22.15 5.75 16.96
CA GLU A 289 -22.18 5.12 15.63
C GLU A 289 -21.79 3.64 15.70
N ARG A 290 -21.15 3.18 16.79
CA ARG A 290 -20.81 1.77 17.00
C ARG A 290 -22.03 0.85 17.08
N GLU A 291 -23.21 1.39 17.41
CA GLU A 291 -24.46 0.62 17.54
C GLU A 291 -25.24 0.50 16.22
N GLN A 292 -24.91 1.31 15.21
CA GLN A 292 -25.66 1.42 13.95
C GLN A 292 -24.78 1.26 12.70
N ILE A 293 -23.78 0.38 12.77
CA ILE A 293 -22.89 0.13 11.62
C ILE A 293 -23.66 -0.64 10.55
N GLU A 294 -23.78 -0.07 9.36
CA GLU A 294 -24.45 -0.72 8.24
C GLU A 294 -23.58 -1.83 7.65
N LYS A 295 -24.21 -2.79 6.96
CA LYS A 295 -23.46 -3.84 6.25
C LYS A 295 -22.51 -3.27 5.21
N ASN A 296 -22.87 -2.18 4.53
CA ASN A 296 -22.01 -1.54 3.54
C ASN A 296 -20.74 -0.95 4.18
N ASP A 297 -20.84 -0.39 5.40
CA ASP A 297 -19.70 0.10 6.17
C ASP A 297 -18.76 -1.06 6.55
N LEU A 298 -19.32 -2.20 6.99
CA LEU A 298 -18.53 -3.39 7.30
C LEU A 298 -17.83 -3.95 6.07
N VAL A 299 -18.51 -3.99 4.91
CA VAL A 299 -17.90 -4.39 3.64
C VAL A 299 -16.72 -3.47 3.31
N ALA A 300 -16.92 -2.15 3.40
CA ALA A 300 -15.88 -1.18 3.12
C ALA A 300 -14.69 -1.31 4.08
N PHE A 301 -14.97 -1.43 5.38
CA PHE A 301 -13.96 -1.61 6.42
C PHE A 301 -13.12 -2.86 6.20
N PHE A 302 -13.72 -4.04 6.09
CA PHE A 302 -12.95 -5.29 6.00
C PHE A 302 -12.19 -5.42 4.68
N ASN A 303 -12.74 -4.94 3.57
CA ASN A 303 -12.01 -4.90 2.29
C ASN A 303 -10.84 -3.91 2.34
N THR A 304 -11.02 -2.75 2.96
CA THR A 304 -9.94 -1.79 3.16
C THR A 304 -8.87 -2.35 4.06
N PHE A 305 -9.26 -2.97 5.18
CA PHE A 305 -8.33 -3.60 6.11
C PHE A 305 -7.53 -4.70 5.42
N TYR A 306 -8.19 -5.59 4.67
CA TYR A 306 -7.49 -6.58 3.85
C TYR A 306 -6.49 -5.93 2.87
N LYS A 307 -6.87 -4.86 2.18
CA LYS A 307 -5.97 -4.19 1.21
C LYS A 307 -4.73 -3.61 1.88
N ILE A 308 -4.87 -2.89 2.99
CA ILE A 308 -3.72 -2.31 3.70
C ILE A 308 -2.84 -3.44 4.27
N SER A 309 -3.46 -4.44 4.90
CA SER A 309 -2.80 -5.63 5.46
C SER A 309 -2.04 -6.42 4.39
N ASN A 310 -2.62 -6.58 3.20
CA ASN A 310 -1.99 -7.20 2.04
C ASN A 310 -0.84 -6.34 1.48
N SER A 311 -0.98 -5.01 1.45
CA SER A 311 0.10 -4.11 1.05
C SER A 311 1.31 -4.20 1.97
N VAL A 312 1.12 -4.42 3.28
CA VAL A 312 2.21 -4.72 4.21
C VAL A 312 2.89 -6.05 3.83
N LYS A 313 2.13 -7.11 3.50
CA LYS A 313 2.70 -8.38 3.01
C LYS A 313 3.46 -8.24 1.70
N GLN A 314 2.93 -7.45 0.77
CA GLN A 314 3.54 -7.19 -0.52
C GLN A 314 4.81 -6.34 -0.38
N LEU A 315 4.84 -5.40 0.57
CA LEU A 315 6.04 -4.63 0.91
C LEU A 315 7.20 -5.56 1.28
N ASP A 316 6.94 -6.52 2.17
CA ASP A 316 7.92 -7.54 2.56
C ASP A 316 8.36 -8.39 1.37
N ALA A 317 7.39 -8.90 0.59
CA ALA A 317 7.68 -9.70 -0.60
C ALA A 317 8.52 -8.94 -1.64
N MET A 318 8.30 -7.63 -1.81
CA MET A 318 9.11 -6.80 -2.71
C MET A 318 10.56 -6.68 -2.21
N PHE A 319 10.77 -6.41 -0.93
CA PHE A 319 12.12 -6.38 -0.35
C PHE A 319 12.82 -7.75 -0.41
N GLU A 320 12.10 -8.84 -0.17
CA GLU A 320 12.63 -10.19 -0.31
C GLU A 320 13.07 -10.49 -1.75
N ARG A 321 12.28 -10.08 -2.75
CA ARG A 321 12.66 -10.26 -4.16
C ARG A 321 13.91 -9.47 -4.53
N ILE A 322 14.12 -8.28 -3.97
CA ILE A 322 15.37 -7.54 -4.15
C ILE A 322 16.55 -8.36 -3.62
N THR A 323 16.43 -8.92 -2.42
CA THR A 323 17.45 -9.79 -1.83
C THR A 323 17.74 -11.02 -2.70
N GLN A 324 16.69 -11.65 -3.27
CA GLN A 324 16.83 -12.77 -4.18
C GLN A 324 17.55 -12.38 -5.49
N ILE A 325 17.28 -11.20 -6.04
CA ILE A 325 17.97 -10.68 -7.22
C ILE A 325 19.46 -10.46 -6.92
N LEU A 326 19.79 -9.84 -5.79
CA LEU A 326 21.18 -9.66 -5.36
C LEU A 326 21.91 -11.00 -5.26
N TYR A 327 21.26 -12.02 -4.67
CA TYR A 327 21.80 -13.38 -4.61
C TYR A 327 22.08 -13.99 -5.99
N GLN A 328 21.16 -13.82 -6.95
CA GLN A 328 21.37 -14.29 -8.32
C GLN A 328 22.57 -13.62 -8.99
N TYR A 329 22.74 -12.30 -8.80
CA TYR A 329 23.92 -11.59 -9.31
C TYR A 329 25.22 -12.07 -8.66
N ILE A 330 25.24 -12.36 -7.36
CA ILE A 330 26.41 -12.97 -6.68
C ILE A 330 26.76 -14.30 -7.33
N LYS A 331 25.77 -15.15 -7.57
CA LYS A 331 25.96 -16.47 -8.20
C LYS A 331 26.53 -16.35 -9.61
N LEU A 332 26.00 -15.42 -10.42
CA LEU A 332 26.50 -15.15 -11.77
C LEU A 332 27.92 -14.61 -11.76
N ALA A 333 28.23 -13.62 -10.91
CA ALA A 333 29.55 -13.04 -10.78
C ALA A 333 30.58 -14.08 -10.30
N SER A 334 30.21 -14.92 -9.34
CA SER A 334 31.04 -16.04 -8.86
C SER A 334 31.31 -17.09 -9.94
N SER A 335 30.29 -17.42 -10.74
CA SER A 335 30.44 -18.36 -11.87
C SER A 335 31.34 -17.79 -12.96
N SER A 336 31.14 -16.51 -13.31
CA SER A 336 31.98 -15.76 -14.25
C SER A 336 33.45 -15.72 -13.77
N PHE A 337 33.68 -15.42 -12.49
CA PHE A 337 35.01 -15.44 -11.89
C PHE A 337 35.69 -16.81 -11.99
N ALA A 338 34.97 -17.90 -11.74
CA ALA A 338 35.50 -19.26 -11.85
C ALA A 338 35.90 -19.58 -13.31
N ILE A 339 35.07 -19.22 -14.29
CA ILE A 339 35.36 -19.43 -15.73
C ILE A 339 36.58 -18.61 -16.15
N LEU A 340 36.64 -17.32 -15.78
CA LEU A 340 37.78 -16.45 -16.09
C LEU A 340 39.07 -16.96 -15.46
N SER A 341 38.99 -17.53 -14.26
CA SER A 341 40.14 -18.12 -13.57
C SER A 341 40.66 -19.35 -14.32
N LEU A 342 39.77 -20.24 -14.74
CA LEU A 342 40.11 -21.41 -15.57
C LEU A 342 40.73 -20.99 -16.91
N LEU A 343 40.13 -20.03 -17.62
CA LEU A 343 40.65 -19.51 -18.88
C LEU A 343 42.04 -18.88 -18.70
N SER A 344 42.24 -18.13 -17.63
CA SER A 344 43.55 -17.56 -17.29
C SER A 344 44.60 -18.65 -17.07
N SER A 345 44.26 -19.70 -16.32
CA SER A 345 45.14 -20.87 -16.12
C SER A 345 45.47 -21.57 -17.44
N VAL A 346 44.49 -21.80 -18.32
CA VAL A 346 44.71 -22.42 -19.63
C VAL A 346 45.62 -21.55 -20.51
N VAL A 347 45.40 -20.25 -20.57
CA VAL A 347 46.26 -19.32 -21.34
C VAL A 347 47.68 -19.29 -20.80
N LEU A 348 47.87 -19.39 -19.48
CA LEU A 348 49.20 -19.49 -18.87
C LEU A 348 49.89 -20.82 -19.21
N LEU A 349 49.13 -21.92 -19.25
CA LEU A 349 49.66 -23.23 -19.65
C LEU A 349 50.04 -23.27 -21.13
N LEU A 350 49.23 -22.71 -22.02
CA LEU A 350 49.51 -22.65 -23.47
C LEU A 350 50.68 -21.69 -23.83
N LYS A 351 51.07 -20.81 -22.90
CA LYS A 351 52.24 -19.93 -23.06
C LYS A 351 53.55 -20.56 -22.60
N LYS A 352 53.50 -21.65 -21.84
CA LYS A 352 54.67 -22.47 -21.50
C LYS A 352 54.90 -23.46 -22.63
#